data_AF-A0A9W8CR45-F1
#
_entry.id   AF-A0A9W8CR45-F1
#
_cell.length_a   1.000
_cell.length_b   1.000
_cell.length_c   1.000
_cell.angle_alpha   90.00
_cell.angle_beta   90.00
_cell.angle_gamma   90.00
#
_symmetry.space_group_name_H-M   'P 1'
#
loop_
_entity.id
_entity.type
_entity.pdbx_description
1 polymer ?
#
loop_
_entity_poly.entity_id
_entity_poly.type
_entity_poly.pdbx_seq_one_letter_code
_entity_poly.pdbx_strand_id
1 'polypeptide(L)'
;MTPEPPTQSIAVVGSGLAGLTAAHFLQRGGRRVTLFEQGAAVGMDAASLTVAGERVDVPLRVFTPAYYPCLTRMYAHLGVASAAADYSLGVSHAGAPVWSYTNVRIHGVCVPVPDGLASATALGSRRRRVTRDWVRLLYAALQMQRMPWRLADRQVARQTIAQYLGAQRYSDDFATHVLVPFVAAVMTCSLAAAAEYPANAVLDFVGRVAFGRRVRRAAGGVQEVCRALAEGLGDVRLGTSVVAVEAGGGDGGGGSRGCTVVVEAADGSGRQRLGFDAVVLATQADVAARLLASGSGDGPLLADMLRALRAVPYEDARVYTHADASVMPADRAHWHAVNLATHASGARVTSTHWLNQVDGR
;
A
#
# COMPACT_ATOMS: atom_id res chain seq x y z
N MET A 1 1.74 -39.43 -20.46
CA MET A 1 2.90 -38.76 -19.84
C MET A 1 2.50 -38.37 -18.44
N THR A 2 3.08 -39.01 -17.42
CA THR A 2 2.98 -38.56 -16.03
C THR A 2 3.72 -37.21 -15.90
N PRO A 3 3.15 -36.19 -15.24
CA PRO A 3 3.86 -34.95 -15.02
C PRO A 3 5.16 -35.22 -14.26
N GLU A 4 6.24 -34.57 -14.70
CA GLU A 4 7.55 -34.65 -14.07
C GLU A 4 7.41 -34.22 -12.59
N PRO A 5 8.02 -34.94 -11.63
CA PRO A 5 7.89 -34.59 -10.22
C PRO A 5 8.41 -33.18 -9.96
N PRO A 6 7.76 -32.41 -9.07
CA PRO A 6 8.12 -31.02 -8.83
C PRO A 6 9.58 -30.91 -8.39
N THR A 7 10.32 -30.06 -9.09
CA THR A 7 11.78 -30.00 -9.07
C THR A 7 12.37 -29.39 -7.80
N GLN A 8 11.56 -28.65 -7.03
CA GLN A 8 11.98 -27.98 -5.81
C GLN A 8 10.80 -27.78 -4.84
N SER A 9 11.06 -27.95 -3.54
CA SER A 9 10.15 -27.66 -2.44
C SER A 9 10.41 -26.28 -1.84
N ILE A 10 9.37 -25.46 -1.75
CA ILE A 10 9.51 -24.06 -1.30
C ILE A 10 8.45 -23.76 -0.23
N ALA A 11 8.90 -23.27 0.92
CA ALA A 11 8.02 -22.68 1.91
C ALA A 11 7.78 -21.20 1.60
N VAL A 12 6.53 -20.75 1.68
CA VAL A 12 6.18 -19.33 1.65
C VAL A 12 5.58 -18.96 3.00
N VAL A 13 6.17 -17.97 3.67
CA VAL A 13 5.77 -17.55 5.02
C VAL A 13 4.98 -16.25 4.94
N GLY A 14 3.69 -16.30 5.28
CA GLY A 14 2.74 -15.20 5.23
C GLY A 14 1.88 -15.20 3.97
N SER A 15 0.56 -15.12 4.13
CA SER A 15 -0.41 -15.14 3.03
C SER A 15 -0.93 -13.76 2.61
N GLY A 16 -0.17 -12.69 2.90
CA GLY A 16 -0.43 -11.38 2.29
C GLY A 16 -0.36 -11.44 0.75
N LEU A 17 -0.75 -10.36 0.06
CA LEU A 17 -0.75 -10.33 -1.42
C LEU A 17 0.59 -10.74 -2.04
N ALA A 18 1.72 -10.37 -1.40
CA ALA A 18 3.05 -10.77 -1.85
C ALA A 18 3.27 -12.30 -1.77
N GLY A 19 2.93 -12.91 -0.62
CA GLY A 19 3.10 -14.35 -0.41
C GLY A 19 2.18 -15.19 -1.29
N LEU A 20 0.91 -14.81 -1.40
CA LEU A 20 -0.04 -15.46 -2.30
C LEU A 20 0.39 -15.35 -3.77
N THR A 21 0.87 -14.19 -4.20
CA THR A 21 1.40 -14.00 -5.56
C THR A 21 2.64 -14.86 -5.80
N ALA A 22 3.57 -14.90 -4.84
CA ALA A 22 4.77 -15.73 -4.93
C ALA A 22 4.40 -17.22 -5.01
N ALA A 23 3.55 -17.71 -4.11
CA ALA A 23 3.08 -19.08 -4.08
C ALA A 23 2.41 -19.47 -5.42
N HIS A 24 1.52 -18.63 -5.92
CA HIS A 24 0.82 -18.82 -7.18
C HIS A 24 1.79 -19.03 -8.36
N PHE A 25 2.76 -18.14 -8.55
CA PHE A 25 3.71 -18.27 -9.67
C PHE A 25 4.76 -19.35 -9.48
N LEU A 26 5.20 -19.61 -8.24
CA LEU A 26 6.11 -20.72 -7.95
C LEU A 26 5.47 -22.05 -8.30
N GLN A 27 4.22 -22.27 -7.88
CA GLN A 27 3.50 -23.51 -8.20
C GLN A 27 3.26 -23.67 -9.70
N ARG A 28 2.82 -22.60 -10.38
CA ARG A 28 2.64 -22.62 -11.86
C ARG A 28 3.93 -22.90 -12.62
N GLY A 29 5.07 -22.56 -12.04
CA GLY A 29 6.37 -22.89 -12.61
C GLY A 29 6.92 -24.26 -12.17
N GLY A 30 6.07 -25.15 -11.64
CA GLY A 30 6.41 -26.55 -11.37
C GLY A 30 7.04 -26.84 -10.00
N ARG A 31 7.00 -25.90 -9.05
CA ARG A 31 7.54 -26.10 -7.69
C ARG A 31 6.46 -26.61 -6.75
N ARG A 32 6.87 -27.40 -5.76
CA ARG A 32 5.99 -27.83 -4.65
C ARG A 32 6.00 -26.73 -3.59
N VAL A 33 4.87 -26.05 -3.43
CA VAL A 33 4.76 -24.90 -2.53
C VAL A 33 3.94 -25.28 -1.30
N THR A 34 4.46 -24.95 -0.11
CA THR A 34 3.69 -24.94 1.13
C THR A 34 3.59 -23.50 1.62
N LEU A 35 2.38 -22.97 1.72
CA LEU A 35 2.11 -21.61 2.23
C LEU A 35 1.70 -21.69 3.70
N PHE A 36 2.39 -20.96 4.57
CA PHE A 36 2.09 -20.87 6.00
C PHE A 36 1.44 -19.53 6.34
N GLU A 37 0.35 -19.58 7.11
CA GLU A 37 -0.40 -18.42 7.59
C GLU A 37 -0.80 -18.62 9.05
N GLN A 38 -0.50 -17.64 9.90
CA GLN A 38 -0.86 -17.67 11.32
C GLN A 38 -2.36 -17.46 11.55
N GLY A 39 -3.03 -16.73 10.67
CA GLY A 39 -4.46 -16.46 10.73
C GLY A 39 -5.33 -17.65 10.30
N ALA A 40 -6.62 -17.57 10.63
CA ALA A 40 -7.61 -18.59 10.27
C ALA A 40 -8.07 -18.54 8.80
N ALA A 41 -7.62 -17.55 8.04
CA ALA A 41 -7.94 -17.36 6.63
C ALA A 41 -6.76 -16.75 5.89
N VAL A 42 -6.68 -16.97 4.57
CA VAL A 42 -5.66 -16.36 3.72
C VAL A 42 -5.88 -14.86 3.54
N GLY A 43 -4.80 -14.13 3.26
CA GLY A 43 -4.87 -12.73 2.85
C GLY A 43 -4.75 -11.75 4.01
N MET A 44 -4.98 -10.48 3.69
CA MET A 44 -4.92 -9.36 4.65
C MET A 44 -6.31 -9.00 5.19
N ASP A 45 -7.20 -9.99 5.28
CA ASP A 45 -8.64 -9.81 5.40
C ASP A 45 -9.13 -9.61 6.85
N ALA A 46 -8.21 -9.69 7.81
CA ALA A 46 -8.50 -9.57 9.24
C ALA A 46 -9.19 -8.27 9.67
N ALA A 47 -9.28 -7.27 8.79
CA ALA A 47 -9.94 -5.99 9.06
C ALA A 47 -11.12 -5.65 8.15
N SER A 48 -11.40 -6.41 7.09
CA SER A 48 -12.50 -6.07 6.16
C SER A 48 -13.88 -6.41 6.76
N LEU A 49 -14.87 -5.57 6.48
CA LEU A 49 -16.21 -5.65 7.08
C LEU A 49 -17.27 -5.95 6.01
N THR A 50 -18.41 -6.52 6.41
CA THR A 50 -19.58 -6.63 5.53
C THR A 50 -20.66 -5.69 6.05
N VAL A 51 -21.02 -4.69 5.26
CA VAL A 51 -22.00 -3.66 5.62
C VAL A 51 -23.12 -3.68 4.58
N ALA A 52 -24.36 -3.92 5.03
CA ALA A 52 -25.53 -4.04 4.16
C ALA A 52 -25.34 -5.03 2.98
N GLY A 53 -24.67 -6.15 3.24
CA GLY A 53 -24.42 -7.20 2.24
C GLY A 53 -23.22 -6.95 1.31
N GLU A 54 -22.53 -5.81 1.41
CA GLU A 54 -21.32 -5.54 0.63
C GLU A 54 -20.05 -5.59 1.48
N ARG A 55 -18.99 -6.15 0.88
CA ARG A 55 -17.65 -6.21 1.48
C ARG A 55 -16.97 -4.86 1.34
N VAL A 56 -16.52 -4.32 2.47
CA VAL A 56 -15.73 -3.08 2.56
C VAL A 56 -14.34 -3.44 3.06
N ASP A 57 -13.34 -3.14 2.24
CA ASP A 57 -11.94 -3.24 2.65
C ASP A 57 -11.62 -2.12 3.65
N VAL A 58 -11.12 -2.51 4.83
CA VAL A 58 -10.64 -1.58 5.85
C VAL A 58 -9.17 -1.88 6.14
N PRO A 59 -8.25 -0.89 6.01
CA PRO A 59 -8.48 0.41 5.40
C PRO A 59 -8.90 0.29 3.92
N LEU A 60 -9.47 1.38 3.37
CA LEU A 60 -9.86 1.43 1.96
C LEU A 60 -8.70 1.02 1.05
N ARG A 61 -8.93 0.03 0.17
CA ARG A 61 -7.95 -0.45 -0.80
C ARG A 61 -8.35 -0.03 -2.21
N VAL A 62 -7.63 0.94 -2.75
CA VAL A 62 -7.79 1.43 -4.11
C VAL A 62 -6.48 1.35 -4.89
N PHE A 63 -6.57 1.30 -6.21
CA PHE A 63 -5.43 1.30 -7.09
C PHE A 63 -5.73 2.09 -8.37
N THR A 64 -4.70 2.71 -8.94
CA THR A 64 -4.77 3.35 -10.24
C THR A 64 -4.05 2.49 -11.28
N PRO A 65 -4.70 2.03 -12.37
CA PRO A 65 -4.06 1.18 -13.36
C PRO A 65 -2.79 1.75 -13.98
N ALA A 66 -2.68 3.09 -14.08
CA ALA A 66 -1.49 3.76 -14.57
C ALA A 66 -0.29 3.65 -13.61
N TYR A 67 -0.53 3.56 -12.29
CA TYR A 67 0.49 3.42 -11.25
C TYR A 67 0.78 1.94 -10.93
N TYR A 68 -0.22 1.06 -11.03
CA TYR A 68 -0.10 -0.36 -10.71
C TYR A 68 -0.35 -1.28 -11.93
N PRO A 69 0.52 -1.26 -12.96
CA PRO A 69 0.32 -2.06 -14.17
C PRO A 69 0.40 -3.57 -13.90
N CYS A 70 1.31 -4.01 -13.01
CA CYS A 70 1.45 -5.43 -12.66
C CYS A 70 0.20 -5.95 -11.91
N LEU A 71 -0.33 -5.17 -10.95
CA LEU A 71 -1.57 -5.51 -10.24
C LEU A 71 -2.75 -5.59 -11.20
N THR A 72 -2.86 -4.62 -12.12
CA THR A 72 -3.95 -4.59 -13.12
C THR A 72 -3.91 -5.82 -14.03
N ARG A 73 -2.71 -6.20 -14.50
CA ARG A 73 -2.52 -7.42 -15.29
C ARG A 73 -2.83 -8.68 -14.48
N MET A 74 -2.45 -8.70 -13.20
CA MET A 74 -2.78 -9.80 -12.30
C MET A 74 -4.29 -9.95 -12.14
N TYR A 75 -5.03 -8.87 -11.88
CA TYR A 75 -6.49 -8.96 -11.73
C TYR A 75 -7.16 -9.43 -13.02
N ALA A 76 -6.69 -8.96 -14.18
CA ALA A 76 -7.15 -9.46 -15.47
C ALA A 76 -6.83 -10.95 -15.68
N HIS A 77 -5.65 -11.41 -15.26
CA HIS A 77 -5.26 -12.82 -15.32
C HIS A 77 -6.14 -13.71 -14.45
N LEU A 78 -6.51 -13.24 -13.26
CA LEU A 78 -7.33 -13.94 -12.28
C LEU A 78 -8.84 -13.80 -12.56
N GLY A 79 -9.24 -12.98 -13.54
CA GLY A 79 -10.66 -12.68 -13.79
C GLY A 79 -11.33 -11.86 -12.69
N VAL A 80 -10.56 -11.18 -11.83
CA VAL A 80 -11.11 -10.37 -10.72
C VAL A 80 -11.68 -9.07 -11.28
N ALA A 81 -12.97 -8.86 -11.05
CA ALA A 81 -13.65 -7.63 -11.44
C ALA A 81 -13.17 -6.45 -10.59
N SER A 82 -13.15 -5.26 -11.19
CA SER A 82 -12.85 -4.02 -10.46
C SER A 82 -13.95 -3.00 -10.69
N ALA A 83 -14.29 -2.26 -9.64
CA ALA A 83 -15.22 -1.14 -9.69
C ALA A 83 -14.43 0.18 -9.69
N ALA A 84 -15.05 1.22 -10.22
CA ALA A 84 -14.46 2.54 -10.16
C ALA A 84 -14.75 3.18 -8.79
N ALA A 85 -13.77 3.87 -8.22
CA ALA A 85 -13.90 4.55 -6.94
C ALA A 85 -13.85 6.08 -7.13
N ASP A 86 -14.63 6.82 -6.34
CA ASP A 86 -14.39 8.26 -6.18
C ASP A 86 -13.22 8.47 -5.21
N TYR A 87 -12.40 9.48 -5.50
CA TYR A 87 -11.27 9.91 -4.70
C TYR A 87 -11.20 11.44 -4.68
N SER A 88 -12.36 12.11 -4.67
CA SER A 88 -12.45 13.54 -4.43
C SER A 88 -11.87 13.87 -3.05
N LEU A 89 -11.26 15.05 -2.92
CA LEU A 89 -10.49 15.41 -1.74
C LEU A 89 -11.00 16.71 -1.14
N GLY A 90 -11.32 16.67 0.14
CA GLY A 90 -11.50 17.84 1.00
C GLY A 90 -10.34 17.98 1.97
N VAL A 91 -9.89 19.21 2.21
CA VAL A 91 -8.81 19.50 3.16
C VAL A 91 -9.28 20.55 4.15
N SER A 92 -9.10 20.27 5.44
CA SER A 92 -9.35 21.20 6.53
C SER A 92 -8.14 21.34 7.46
N HIS A 93 -8.06 22.47 8.14
CA HIS A 93 -7.07 22.76 9.17
C HIS A 93 -7.77 23.36 10.38
N ALA A 94 -7.56 22.75 11.55
CA ALA A 94 -8.19 23.17 12.81
C ALA A 94 -9.73 23.34 12.67
N GLY A 95 -10.37 22.44 11.93
CA GLY A 95 -11.83 22.45 11.67
C GLY A 95 -12.30 23.40 10.57
N ALA A 96 -11.44 24.28 10.05
CA ALA A 96 -11.80 25.20 8.97
C ALA A 96 -11.43 24.62 7.59
N PRO A 97 -12.30 24.73 6.56
CA PRO A 97 -11.98 24.27 5.21
C PRO A 97 -10.84 25.11 4.61
N VAL A 98 -9.87 24.43 4.00
CA VAL A 98 -8.71 25.04 3.35
C VAL A 98 -8.86 25.01 1.83
N TRP A 99 -9.13 23.82 1.28
CA TRP A 99 -9.14 23.59 -0.16
C TRP A 99 -9.78 22.23 -0.48
N SER A 100 -10.23 22.06 -1.72
CA SER A 100 -10.84 20.80 -2.18
C SER A 100 -10.79 20.67 -3.70
N TYR A 101 -10.93 19.43 -4.19
CA TYR A 101 -11.17 19.14 -5.60
C TYR A 101 -12.18 18.00 -5.79
N THR A 102 -12.87 18.07 -6.93
CA THR A 102 -13.69 16.99 -7.47
C THR A 102 -13.05 16.41 -8.72
N ASN A 103 -13.23 15.11 -8.92
CA ASN A 103 -12.73 14.42 -10.10
C ASN A 103 -13.73 14.51 -11.26
N VAL A 104 -13.36 15.20 -12.34
CA VAL A 104 -14.20 15.36 -13.54
C VAL A 104 -13.64 14.50 -14.68
N ARG A 105 -14.54 13.86 -15.44
CA ARG A 105 -14.16 13.03 -16.59
C ARG A 105 -14.15 13.87 -17.87
N ILE A 106 -12.99 13.93 -18.53
CA ILE A 106 -12.81 14.60 -19.83
C ILE A 106 -12.17 13.58 -20.78
N HIS A 107 -12.87 13.20 -21.85
CA HIS A 107 -12.41 12.25 -22.88
C HIS A 107 -11.77 10.94 -22.34
N GLY A 108 -12.28 10.42 -21.22
CA GLY A 108 -11.79 9.17 -20.61
C GLY A 108 -10.63 9.34 -19.61
N VAL A 109 -10.11 10.56 -19.44
CA VAL A 109 -9.17 10.94 -18.39
C VAL A 109 -9.95 11.51 -17.21
N CYS A 110 -9.49 11.20 -16.00
CA CYS A 110 -10.06 11.70 -14.75
C CYS A 110 -9.18 12.84 -14.26
N VAL A 111 -9.69 14.07 -14.23
CA VAL A 111 -8.91 15.26 -13.88
C VAL A 111 -9.40 15.83 -12.54
N PRO A 112 -8.51 16.05 -11.56
CA PRO A 112 -8.88 16.69 -10.29
C PRO A 112 -9.08 18.20 -10.51
N VAL A 113 -10.34 18.63 -10.53
CA VAL A 113 -10.75 20.02 -10.73
C VAL A 113 -10.95 20.67 -9.35
N PRO A 114 -10.17 21.72 -9.01
CA PRO A 114 -10.33 22.44 -7.76
C PRO A 114 -11.71 23.09 -7.66
N ASP A 115 -12.35 23.01 -6.49
CA ASP A 115 -13.69 23.58 -6.32
C ASP A 115 -13.66 25.11 -6.17
N GLY A 116 -14.79 25.77 -6.47
CA GLY A 116 -15.18 27.11 -6.02
C GLY A 116 -14.17 28.26 -6.17
N LEU A 117 -13.68 28.49 -7.40
CA LEU A 117 -12.80 29.62 -7.75
C LEU A 117 -13.44 31.03 -7.65
N ALA A 118 -14.77 31.12 -7.45
CA ALA A 118 -15.55 32.34 -7.61
C ALA A 118 -15.60 33.30 -6.39
N SER A 119 -15.00 32.97 -5.24
CA SER A 119 -15.12 33.79 -4.03
C SER A 119 -14.05 34.89 -3.93
N ALA A 120 -14.46 36.16 -3.82
CA ALA A 120 -13.56 37.33 -3.72
C ALA A 120 -13.00 37.60 -2.31
N THR A 121 -13.33 36.79 -1.30
CA THR A 121 -12.92 36.99 0.10
C THR A 121 -11.45 36.65 0.37
N ALA A 122 -10.95 36.92 1.59
CA ALA A 122 -9.60 36.52 2.03
C ALA A 122 -9.38 35.00 1.97
N LEU A 123 -10.41 34.21 2.34
CA LEU A 123 -10.43 32.76 2.13
C LEU A 123 -10.31 32.42 0.63
N GLY A 124 -10.96 33.21 -0.23
CA GLY A 124 -10.77 33.18 -1.67
C GLY A 124 -9.33 33.45 -2.13
N SER A 125 -8.63 34.40 -1.52
CA SER A 125 -7.22 34.71 -1.85
C SER A 125 -6.27 33.55 -1.48
N ARG A 126 -6.46 32.95 -0.30
CA ARG A 126 -5.74 31.76 0.17
C ARG A 126 -6.00 30.59 -0.77
N ARG A 127 -7.28 30.30 -1.03
CA ARG A 127 -7.72 29.23 -1.92
C ARG A 127 -7.17 29.39 -3.34
N ARG A 128 -7.12 30.62 -3.88
CA ARG A 128 -6.52 30.92 -5.18
C ARG A 128 -5.03 30.60 -5.22
N ARG A 129 -4.26 30.95 -4.17
CA ARG A 129 -2.83 30.61 -4.08
C ARG A 129 -2.60 29.10 -4.04
N VAL A 130 -3.34 28.40 -3.17
CA VAL A 130 -3.30 26.94 -3.05
C VAL A 130 -3.67 26.27 -4.38
N THR A 131 -4.70 26.77 -5.06
CA THR A 131 -5.14 26.25 -6.36
C THR A 131 -4.08 26.46 -7.44
N ARG A 132 -3.48 27.65 -7.51
CA ARG A 132 -2.36 27.93 -8.42
C ARG A 132 -1.22 26.94 -8.19
N ASP A 133 -0.87 26.71 -6.94
CA ASP A 133 0.21 25.80 -6.56
C ASP A 133 -0.16 24.34 -6.86
N TRP A 134 -1.41 23.91 -6.69
CA TRP A 134 -1.88 22.60 -7.15
C TRP A 134 -1.73 22.43 -8.67
N VAL A 135 -2.15 23.43 -9.46
CA VAL A 135 -1.99 23.40 -10.93
C VAL A 135 -0.51 23.35 -11.33
N ARG A 136 0.35 24.09 -10.63
CA ARG A 136 1.81 24.03 -10.84
C ARG A 136 2.37 22.65 -10.52
N LEU A 137 1.90 21.99 -9.46
CA LEU A 137 2.29 20.63 -9.10
C LEU A 137 1.86 19.63 -10.17
N LEU A 138 0.61 19.73 -10.65
CA LEU A 138 0.10 18.89 -11.73
C LEU A 138 0.91 19.07 -13.02
N TYR A 139 1.25 20.31 -13.37
CA TYR A 139 2.10 20.59 -14.52
C TYR A 139 3.50 19.97 -14.35
N ALA A 140 4.12 20.12 -13.17
CA ALA A 140 5.42 19.51 -12.88
C ALA A 140 5.37 17.97 -12.95
N ALA A 141 4.32 17.35 -12.40
CA ALA A 141 4.10 15.92 -12.47
C ALA A 141 3.93 15.43 -13.92
N LEU A 142 3.17 16.14 -14.75
CA LEU A 142 3.01 15.84 -16.17
C LEU A 142 4.34 15.95 -16.93
N GLN A 143 5.13 17.00 -16.67
CA GLN A 143 6.44 17.16 -17.30
C GLN A 143 7.37 16.02 -16.91
N MET A 144 7.38 15.63 -15.64
CA MET A 144 8.20 14.52 -15.17
C MET A 144 7.83 13.20 -15.84
N GLN A 145 6.54 12.93 -16.06
CA GLN A 145 6.09 11.73 -16.78
C GLN A 145 6.52 11.68 -18.25
N ARG A 146 6.76 12.85 -18.86
CA ARG A 146 7.27 12.96 -20.23
C ARG A 146 8.80 12.86 -20.30
N MET A 147 9.49 13.04 -19.18
CA MET A 147 10.95 12.91 -19.12
C MET A 147 11.36 11.43 -19.15
N PRO A 148 12.47 11.08 -19.83
CA PRO A 148 13.07 9.76 -19.68
C PRO A 148 13.39 9.52 -18.20
N TRP A 149 12.99 8.36 -17.67
CA TRP A 149 13.14 8.03 -16.24
C TRP A 149 14.57 8.28 -15.71
N ARG A 150 15.60 8.05 -16.54
CA ARG A 150 17.02 8.29 -16.22
C ARG A 150 17.40 9.76 -15.99
N LEU A 151 16.65 10.71 -16.55
CA LEU A 151 16.88 12.15 -16.41
C LEU A 151 16.08 12.75 -15.24
N ALA A 152 14.84 12.29 -15.05
CA ALA A 152 14.04 12.64 -13.87
C ALA A 152 14.75 12.22 -12.56
N ASP A 153 15.49 11.11 -12.60
CA ASP A 153 16.18 10.52 -11.46
C ASP A 153 17.44 11.30 -10.99
N ARG A 154 18.05 12.15 -11.83
CA ARG A 154 19.36 12.74 -11.47
C ARG A 154 19.31 14.03 -10.66
N GLN A 155 18.24 14.82 -10.76
CA GLN A 155 18.14 16.14 -10.09
C GLN A 155 16.98 16.21 -9.09
N VAL A 156 15.82 15.65 -9.43
CA VAL A 156 14.63 15.65 -8.56
C VAL A 156 14.69 14.49 -7.54
N ALA A 157 15.26 13.34 -7.88
CA ALA A 157 15.31 12.20 -6.94
C ALA A 157 16.26 12.40 -5.75
N ARG A 158 17.10 13.44 -5.79
CA ARG A 158 17.99 13.79 -4.68
C ARG A 158 17.35 14.72 -3.65
N GLN A 159 16.12 15.16 -3.89
CA GLN A 159 15.40 16.06 -3.01
C GLN A 159 14.27 15.32 -2.31
N THR A 160 14.06 15.68 -1.05
CA THR A 160 12.79 15.38 -0.39
C THR A 160 11.68 16.25 -0.97
N ILE A 161 10.42 15.85 -0.80
CA ILE A 161 9.29 16.67 -1.26
C ILE A 161 9.28 18.04 -0.60
N ALA A 162 9.65 18.15 0.68
CA ALA A 162 9.76 19.45 1.35
C ALA A 162 10.84 20.35 0.72
N GLN A 163 12.02 19.80 0.42
CA GLN A 163 13.09 20.54 -0.25
C GLN A 163 12.67 20.99 -1.65
N TYR A 164 12.00 20.12 -2.41
CA TYR A 164 11.47 20.46 -3.73
C TYR A 164 10.46 21.62 -3.66
N LEU A 165 9.51 21.58 -2.72
CA LEU A 165 8.51 22.63 -2.55
C LEU A 165 9.14 23.98 -2.19
N GLY A 166 10.12 23.98 -1.28
CA GLY A 166 10.87 25.18 -0.91
C GLY A 166 11.67 25.75 -2.09
N ALA A 167 12.43 24.90 -2.78
CA ALA A 167 13.24 25.31 -3.94
C ALA A 167 12.38 25.89 -5.08
N GLN A 168 11.19 25.33 -5.30
CA GLN A 168 10.26 25.78 -6.34
C GLN A 168 9.30 26.88 -5.85
N ARG A 169 9.46 27.38 -4.62
CA ARG A 169 8.66 28.47 -4.04
C ARG A 169 7.16 28.20 -4.10
N TYR A 170 6.76 27.00 -3.70
CA TYR A 170 5.36 26.72 -3.36
C TYR A 170 5.00 27.46 -2.06
N SER A 171 3.73 27.83 -1.89
CA SER A 171 3.28 28.48 -0.66
C SER A 171 3.25 27.52 0.52
N ASP A 172 3.53 28.05 1.72
CA ASP A 172 3.44 27.29 2.98
C ASP A 172 2.02 26.74 3.18
N ASP A 173 1.00 27.51 2.79
CA ASP A 173 -0.40 27.07 2.80
C ASP A 173 -0.60 25.76 2.04
N PHE A 174 0.00 25.66 0.85
CA PHE A 174 -0.08 24.47 0.01
C PHE A 174 0.77 23.32 0.56
N ALA A 175 2.01 23.60 0.94
CA ALA A 175 2.94 22.58 1.42
C ALA A 175 2.44 21.93 2.72
N THR A 176 2.13 22.75 3.73
CA THR A 176 1.85 22.30 5.09
C THR A 176 0.43 21.78 5.28
N HIS A 177 -0.56 22.35 4.56
CA HIS A 177 -1.95 21.95 4.76
C HIS A 177 -2.50 21.05 3.68
N VAL A 178 -1.93 21.03 2.47
CA VAL A 178 -2.46 20.22 1.36
C VAL A 178 -1.52 19.07 1.01
N LEU A 179 -0.32 19.36 0.49
CA LEU A 179 0.49 18.31 -0.14
C LEU A 179 1.14 17.36 0.87
N VAL A 180 1.79 17.88 1.92
CA VAL A 180 2.43 17.00 2.94
C VAL A 180 1.38 16.16 3.67
N PRO A 181 0.23 16.71 4.13
CA PRO A 181 -0.85 15.88 4.69
C PRO A 181 -1.43 14.87 3.71
N PHE A 182 -1.53 15.21 2.43
CA PHE A 182 -1.94 14.27 1.38
C PHE A 182 -0.95 13.10 1.26
N VAL A 183 0.36 13.38 1.20
CA VAL A 183 1.38 12.34 1.16
C VAL A 183 1.35 11.48 2.43
N ALA A 184 1.24 12.11 3.61
CA ALA A 184 1.13 11.42 4.89
C ALA A 184 -0.07 10.46 4.95
N ALA A 185 -1.24 10.89 4.45
CA ALA A 185 -2.43 10.06 4.41
C ALA A 185 -2.30 8.88 3.43
N VAL A 186 -1.70 9.10 2.26
CA VAL A 186 -1.49 8.04 1.25
C VAL A 186 -0.45 7.02 1.72
N MET A 187 0.64 7.50 2.34
CA MET A 187 1.75 6.66 2.80
C MET A 187 1.55 6.12 4.23
N THR A 188 0.43 6.49 4.87
CA THR A 188 0.08 6.12 6.25
C THR A 188 1.22 6.38 7.24
N CYS A 189 1.80 7.58 7.18
CA CYS A 189 2.93 7.97 8.02
C CYS A 189 2.75 9.36 8.63
N SER A 190 3.68 9.73 9.51
CA SER A 190 3.76 11.05 10.13
C SER A 190 4.01 12.15 9.10
N LEU A 191 3.61 13.38 9.43
CA LEU A 191 3.87 14.55 8.59
C LEU A 191 5.37 14.79 8.36
N ALA A 192 6.20 14.50 9.38
CA ALA A 192 7.65 14.57 9.28
C ALA A 192 8.21 13.56 8.27
N ALA A 193 7.81 12.28 8.39
CA ALA A 193 8.22 11.26 7.43
C ALA A 193 7.72 11.59 6.01
N ALA A 194 6.48 12.05 5.87
CA ALA A 194 5.90 12.46 4.59
C ALA A 194 6.69 13.59 3.91
N ALA A 195 7.19 14.56 4.69
CA ALA A 195 8.02 15.65 4.19
C ALA A 195 9.38 15.19 3.64
N GLU A 196 9.87 14.03 4.10
CA GLU A 196 11.14 13.42 3.70
C GLU A 196 11.01 12.49 2.48
N TYR A 197 9.79 12.18 2.02
CA TYR A 197 9.61 11.31 0.86
C TYR A 197 10.33 11.86 -0.38
N PRO A 198 10.92 10.99 -1.23
CA PRO A 198 11.56 11.41 -2.46
C PRO A 198 10.59 12.18 -3.36
N ALA A 199 10.97 13.38 -3.80
CA ALA A 199 10.10 14.25 -4.57
C ALA A 199 9.66 13.62 -5.90
N ASN A 200 10.55 12.85 -6.55
CA ASN A 200 10.24 12.12 -7.77
C ASN A 200 9.14 11.06 -7.57
N ALA A 201 9.16 10.31 -6.45
CA ALA A 201 8.14 9.33 -6.15
C ALA A 201 6.77 9.99 -5.94
N VAL A 202 6.73 11.11 -5.20
CA VAL A 202 5.49 11.87 -4.96
C VAL A 202 4.93 12.45 -6.27
N LEU A 203 5.78 13.08 -7.09
CA LEU A 203 5.35 13.66 -8.37
C LEU A 203 4.85 12.58 -9.35
N ASP A 204 5.46 11.39 -9.38
CA ASP A 204 5.04 10.30 -10.26
C ASP A 204 3.67 9.78 -9.82
N PHE A 205 3.50 9.58 -8.51
CA PHE A 205 2.23 9.20 -7.92
C PHE A 205 1.13 10.20 -8.23
N VAL A 206 1.34 11.49 -7.92
CA VAL A 206 0.36 12.56 -8.17
C VAL A 206 0.00 12.62 -9.65
N GLY A 207 0.98 12.58 -10.55
CA GLY A 207 0.73 12.59 -11.99
C GLY A 207 -0.09 11.39 -12.45
N ARG A 208 0.21 10.17 -11.96
CA ARG A 208 -0.49 8.95 -12.39
C ARG A 208 -1.90 8.88 -11.82
N VAL A 209 -2.14 9.42 -10.63
CA VAL A 209 -3.48 9.56 -10.07
C VAL A 209 -4.27 10.63 -10.80
N ALA A 210 -3.68 11.79 -11.09
CA ALA A 210 -4.35 12.94 -11.69
C ALA A 210 -4.55 12.87 -13.22
N PHE A 211 -3.72 12.14 -13.94
CA PHE A 211 -3.81 12.03 -15.42
C PHE A 211 -3.92 10.59 -15.90
N GLY A 212 -3.91 9.61 -14.99
CA GLY A 212 -4.06 8.21 -15.34
C GLY A 212 -5.52 7.80 -15.59
N ARG A 213 -5.71 6.48 -15.62
CA ARG A 213 -7.04 5.89 -15.63
C ARG A 213 -7.69 6.08 -14.26
N ARG A 214 -9.03 6.13 -14.22
CA ARG A 214 -9.83 6.28 -13.00
C ARG A 214 -9.35 5.31 -11.91
N VAL A 215 -9.26 5.82 -10.67
CA VAL A 215 -9.02 5.03 -9.46
C VAL A 215 -10.04 3.90 -9.38
N ARG A 216 -9.58 2.71 -9.02
CA ARG A 216 -10.40 1.49 -8.96
C ARG A 216 -10.21 0.78 -7.63
N ARG A 217 -11.14 -0.11 -7.33
CA ARG A 217 -11.01 -1.12 -6.26
C ARG A 217 -11.41 -2.49 -6.80
N ALA A 218 -11.04 -3.56 -6.10
CA ALA A 218 -11.62 -4.88 -6.36
C ALA A 218 -13.13 -4.84 -6.07
N ALA A 219 -13.95 -5.41 -6.94
CA ALA A 219 -15.40 -5.35 -6.82
C ALA A 219 -15.89 -6.11 -5.59
N GLY A 220 -15.41 -7.34 -5.38
CA GLY A 220 -15.65 -8.15 -4.18
C GLY A 220 -14.65 -7.92 -3.03
N GLY A 221 -13.88 -6.83 -3.07
CA GLY A 221 -12.83 -6.53 -2.10
C GLY A 221 -11.56 -7.36 -2.29
N VAL A 222 -10.54 -7.09 -1.48
CA VAL A 222 -9.22 -7.77 -1.60
C VAL A 222 -9.30 -9.27 -1.31
N GLN A 223 -10.29 -9.71 -0.54
CA GLN A 223 -10.49 -11.12 -0.23
C GLN A 223 -10.76 -11.96 -1.49
N GLU A 224 -11.49 -11.41 -2.47
CA GLU A 224 -11.73 -12.06 -3.77
C GLU A 224 -10.41 -12.34 -4.49
N VAL A 225 -9.49 -11.36 -4.47
CA VAL A 225 -8.15 -11.49 -5.04
C VAL A 225 -7.35 -12.55 -4.31
N CYS A 226 -7.35 -12.52 -2.98
CA CYS A 226 -6.63 -13.48 -2.16
C CYS A 226 -7.14 -14.91 -2.39
N ARG A 227 -8.46 -15.09 -2.50
CA ARG A 227 -9.08 -16.37 -2.81
C ARG A 227 -8.68 -16.87 -4.20
N ALA A 228 -8.74 -16.01 -5.22
CA ALA A 228 -8.35 -16.37 -6.58
C ALA A 228 -6.86 -16.73 -6.70
N LEU A 229 -5.99 -16.08 -5.93
CA LEU A 229 -4.57 -16.43 -5.89
C LEU A 229 -4.32 -17.76 -5.17
N ALA A 230 -5.07 -18.04 -4.11
CA ALA A 230 -4.98 -19.28 -3.34
C ALA A 230 -5.62 -20.47 -4.05
N GLU A 231 -6.53 -20.22 -5.01
CA GLU A 231 -7.22 -21.26 -5.77
C GLU A 231 -6.22 -22.17 -6.50
N GLY A 232 -6.32 -23.46 -6.22
CA GLY A 232 -5.44 -24.49 -6.79
C GLY A 232 -4.08 -24.63 -6.10
N LEU A 233 -3.74 -23.85 -5.07
CA LEU A 233 -2.54 -24.12 -4.25
C LEU A 233 -2.68 -25.46 -3.53
N GLY A 234 -1.64 -26.29 -3.61
CA GLY A 234 -1.68 -27.68 -3.14
C GLY A 234 -1.56 -27.87 -1.62
N ASP A 235 -0.85 -26.97 -0.91
CA ASP A 235 -0.63 -27.05 0.54
C ASP A 235 -0.68 -25.64 1.15
N VAL A 236 -1.78 -25.32 1.84
CA VAL A 236 -1.99 -24.05 2.55
C VAL A 236 -2.31 -24.36 4.01
N ARG A 237 -1.42 -23.94 4.91
CA ARG A 237 -1.51 -24.21 6.35
C ARG A 237 -1.90 -22.95 7.10
N LEU A 238 -3.21 -22.84 7.35
CA LEU A 238 -3.82 -21.79 8.17
C LEU A 238 -3.64 -22.11 9.66
N GLY A 239 -3.76 -21.10 10.51
CA GLY A 239 -3.56 -21.26 11.97
C GLY A 239 -2.17 -21.81 12.32
N THR A 240 -1.18 -21.62 11.44
CA THR A 240 0.16 -22.21 11.58
C THR A 240 1.20 -21.09 11.59
N SER A 241 1.73 -20.79 12.77
CA SER A 241 2.74 -19.76 12.97
C SER A 241 4.11 -20.32 12.67
N VAL A 242 4.86 -19.68 11.76
CA VAL A 242 6.29 -19.92 11.64
C VAL A 242 6.98 -19.17 12.76
N VAL A 243 7.83 -19.86 13.53
CA VAL A 243 8.51 -19.29 14.71
C VAL A 243 10.02 -19.16 14.52
N ALA A 244 10.61 -19.93 13.60
CA ALA A 244 12.01 -19.78 13.21
C ALA A 244 12.24 -20.28 11.78
N VAL A 245 13.23 -19.70 11.10
CA VAL A 245 13.74 -20.20 9.82
C VAL A 245 15.25 -20.40 9.96
N GLU A 246 15.68 -21.63 9.74
CA GLU A 246 17.06 -22.06 9.90
C GLU A 246 17.66 -22.40 8.54
N ALA A 247 18.85 -21.89 8.26
CA ALA A 247 19.62 -22.39 7.13
C ALA A 247 20.05 -23.84 7.42
N GLY A 248 19.86 -24.73 6.47
CA GLY A 248 20.33 -26.11 6.60
C GLY A 248 21.86 -26.14 6.64
N GLY A 249 22.41 -26.70 7.71
CA GLY A 249 23.80 -27.12 7.75
C GLY A 249 24.04 -28.15 6.65
N GLY A 250 25.06 -27.95 5.83
CA GLY A 250 25.49 -28.98 4.89
C GLY A 250 26.21 -30.08 5.67
N ASP A 251 25.56 -31.22 5.87
CA ASP A 251 26.30 -32.46 6.12
C ASP A 251 27.25 -32.64 4.92
N GLY A 252 28.55 -32.75 5.18
CA GLY A 252 29.66 -32.58 4.24
C GLY A 252 29.71 -33.53 3.02
N GLY A 253 28.67 -33.55 2.21
CA GLY A 253 28.53 -34.37 1.02
C GLY A 253 27.53 -33.74 0.04
N GLY A 254 27.96 -32.69 -0.67
CA GLY A 254 27.47 -32.29 -2.02
C GLY A 254 25.97 -32.03 -2.26
N GLY A 255 25.07 -32.23 -1.29
CA GLY A 255 23.63 -32.02 -1.43
C GLY A 255 23.23 -30.56 -1.19
N SER A 256 22.24 -30.09 -1.94
CA SER A 256 21.64 -28.75 -1.84
C SER A 256 21.43 -28.33 -0.38
N ARG A 257 21.97 -27.17 0.01
CA ARG A 257 21.75 -26.57 1.34
C ARG A 257 20.28 -26.17 1.46
N GLY A 258 19.46 -27.08 1.99
CA GLY A 258 18.06 -26.82 2.30
C GLY A 258 17.89 -25.81 3.43
N CYS A 259 16.65 -25.56 3.81
CA CYS A 259 16.23 -24.71 4.92
C CYS A 259 15.27 -25.51 5.81
N THR A 260 15.30 -25.26 7.12
CA THR A 260 14.31 -25.79 8.06
C THR A 260 13.39 -24.68 8.52
N VAL A 261 12.08 -24.88 8.35
CA VAL A 261 11.04 -24.00 8.88
C VAL A 261 10.48 -24.64 10.15
N VAL A 262 10.56 -23.92 11.26
CA VAL A 262 9.98 -24.34 12.55
C VAL A 262 8.60 -23.70 12.66
N VAL A 263 7.58 -24.53 12.83
CA VAL A 263 6.18 -24.10 12.89
C VAL A 263 5.53 -24.51 14.20
N GLU A 264 4.53 -23.75 14.60
CA GLU A 264 3.68 -23.99 15.77
C GLU A 264 2.23 -23.82 15.31
N ALA A 265 1.46 -24.91 15.36
CA ALA A 265 0.06 -24.88 15.00
C ALA A 265 -0.80 -24.38 16.17
N ALA A 266 -1.88 -23.66 15.85
CA ALA A 266 -2.80 -23.09 16.83
C ALA A 266 -3.57 -24.13 17.65
N ASP A 267 -3.58 -25.39 17.21
CA ASP A 267 -4.20 -26.51 17.93
C ASP A 267 -3.37 -27.03 19.11
N GLY A 268 -2.17 -26.48 19.33
CA GLY A 268 -1.29 -26.88 20.44
C GLY A 268 -0.56 -28.20 20.20
N SER A 269 -0.51 -28.71 18.96
CA SER A 269 0.21 -29.95 18.61
C SER A 269 1.74 -29.87 18.75
N GLY A 270 2.26 -28.79 19.31
CA GLY A 270 3.68 -28.58 19.56
C GLY A 270 4.44 -28.08 18.33
N ARG A 271 5.75 -27.86 18.50
CA ARG A 271 6.59 -27.36 17.42
C ARG A 271 6.97 -28.48 16.46
N GLN A 272 6.83 -28.21 15.16
CA GLN A 272 7.25 -29.11 14.09
C GLN A 272 8.38 -28.47 13.28
N ARG A 273 9.31 -29.31 12.79
CA ARG A 273 10.44 -28.90 11.95
C ARG A 273 10.24 -29.48 10.56
N LEU A 274 10.19 -28.61 9.56
CA LEU A 274 9.86 -28.98 8.18
C LEU A 274 11.00 -28.54 7.24
N GLY A 275 11.52 -29.48 6.45
CA GLY A 275 12.61 -29.22 5.50
C GLY A 275 12.09 -28.74 4.14
N PHE A 276 12.78 -27.76 3.56
CA PHE A 276 12.49 -27.19 2.25
C PHE A 276 13.80 -26.89 1.51
N ASP A 277 13.77 -26.80 0.19
CA ASP A 277 14.95 -26.38 -0.59
C ASP A 277 15.15 -24.86 -0.55
N ALA A 278 14.06 -24.10 -0.38
CA ALA A 278 14.10 -22.66 -0.23
C ALA A 278 12.93 -22.14 0.62
N VAL A 279 13.09 -20.92 1.15
CA VAL A 279 12.05 -20.21 1.90
C VAL A 279 11.88 -18.81 1.33
N VAL A 280 10.63 -18.42 1.09
CA VAL A 280 10.22 -17.05 0.77
C VAL A 280 9.60 -16.44 2.01
N LEU A 281 10.26 -15.44 2.59
CA LEU A 281 9.71 -14.63 3.68
C LEU A 281 8.85 -13.51 3.08
N ALA A 282 7.52 -13.69 3.13
CA ALA A 282 6.54 -12.72 2.66
C ALA A 282 5.86 -11.98 3.83
N THR A 283 6.64 -11.72 4.88
CA THR A 283 6.23 -10.99 6.09
C THR A 283 6.81 -9.58 6.11
N GLN A 284 6.45 -8.77 7.11
CA GLN A 284 7.17 -7.54 7.41
C GLN A 284 8.64 -7.82 7.75
N ALA A 285 9.51 -6.83 7.56
CA ALA A 285 10.96 -7.00 7.72
C ALA A 285 11.37 -7.28 9.17
N ASP A 286 10.66 -6.71 10.16
CA ASP A 286 10.90 -6.98 11.59
C ASP A 286 10.51 -8.42 11.95
N VAL A 287 9.39 -8.93 11.40
CA VAL A 287 8.98 -10.33 11.53
C VAL A 287 10.04 -11.23 10.90
N ALA A 288 10.46 -10.95 9.67
CA ALA A 288 11.49 -11.71 8.98
C ALA A 288 12.81 -11.74 9.78
N ALA A 289 13.22 -10.60 10.35
CA ALA A 289 14.40 -10.51 11.20
C ALA A 289 14.26 -11.34 12.48
N ARG A 290 13.08 -11.36 13.12
CA ARG A 290 12.82 -12.24 14.27
C ARG A 290 12.92 -13.71 13.89
N LEU A 291 12.26 -14.14 12.81
CA LEU A 291 12.27 -15.53 12.35
C LEU A 291 13.69 -16.03 12.03
N LEU A 292 14.50 -15.18 11.40
CA LEU A 292 15.88 -15.49 11.06
C LEU A 292 16.80 -15.49 12.29
N ALA A 293 16.63 -14.54 13.22
CA ALA A 293 17.41 -14.47 14.46
C ALA A 293 17.08 -15.59 15.45
N SER A 294 15.87 -16.13 15.40
CA SER A 294 15.47 -17.33 16.14
C SER A 294 16.00 -18.62 15.52
N GLY A 295 16.56 -18.56 14.31
CA GLY A 295 17.23 -19.69 13.69
C GLY A 295 18.65 -19.90 14.22
N SER A 296 19.09 -21.15 14.28
CA SER A 296 20.39 -21.60 14.82
C SER A 296 21.63 -21.24 13.97
N GLY A 297 21.50 -20.32 13.02
CA GLY A 297 22.57 -20.01 12.06
C GLY A 297 23.50 -18.90 12.55
N ASP A 298 24.76 -18.94 12.12
CA ASP A 298 25.73 -17.85 12.28
C ASP A 298 26.50 -17.65 10.97
N GLY A 299 26.89 -16.42 10.67
CA GLY A 299 27.67 -16.07 9.49
C GLY A 299 27.45 -14.64 8.97
N PRO A 300 28.38 -14.13 8.14
CA PRO A 300 28.38 -12.74 7.68
C PRO A 300 27.13 -12.39 6.87
N LEU A 301 26.64 -13.31 6.02
CA LEU A 301 25.43 -13.09 5.23
C LEU A 301 24.19 -12.90 6.11
N LEU A 302 24.01 -13.74 7.13
CA LEU A 302 22.88 -13.64 8.06
C LEU A 302 22.98 -12.32 8.86
N ALA A 303 24.17 -11.94 9.31
CA ALA A 303 24.39 -10.68 10.00
C ALA A 303 24.03 -9.47 9.12
N ASP A 304 24.40 -9.47 7.84
CA ASP A 304 24.07 -8.42 6.89
C ASP A 304 22.56 -8.36 6.59
N MET A 305 21.91 -9.53 6.43
CA MET A 305 20.45 -9.61 6.26
C MET A 305 19.72 -9.04 7.48
N LEU A 306 20.10 -9.45 8.70
CA LEU A 306 19.50 -8.94 9.94
C LEU A 306 19.71 -7.43 10.09
N ARG A 307 20.90 -6.91 9.72
CA ARG A 307 21.19 -5.47 9.74
C ARG A 307 20.26 -4.71 8.79
N ALA A 308 20.09 -5.21 7.57
CA ALA A 308 19.21 -4.59 6.58
C ALA A 308 17.73 -4.63 7.00
N LEU A 309 17.24 -5.77 7.49
CA LEU A 309 15.85 -5.94 7.89
C LEU A 309 15.48 -5.09 9.13
N ARG A 310 16.39 -4.98 10.11
CA ARG A 310 16.19 -4.16 11.31
C ARG A 310 16.28 -2.65 11.07
N ALA A 311 16.84 -2.23 9.93
CA ALA A 311 16.93 -0.82 9.58
C ALA A 311 15.60 -0.21 9.08
N VAL A 312 14.57 -1.03 8.86
CA VAL A 312 13.26 -0.57 8.39
C VAL A 312 12.45 -0.03 9.58
N PRO A 313 12.11 1.27 9.61
CA PRO A 313 11.25 1.83 10.65
C PRO A 313 9.77 1.46 10.42
N TYR A 314 8.99 1.46 11.49
CA TYR A 314 7.55 1.22 11.48
C TYR A 314 6.82 2.35 12.20
N GLU A 315 5.62 2.66 11.73
CA GLU A 315 4.70 3.57 12.39
C GLU A 315 3.36 2.86 12.63
N ASP A 316 2.74 3.16 13.77
CA ASP A 316 1.40 2.64 14.10
C ASP A 316 0.32 3.55 13.53
N ALA A 317 -0.55 2.99 12.69
CA ALA A 317 -1.77 3.63 12.22
C ALA A 317 -3.00 3.00 12.88
N ARG A 318 -3.90 3.84 13.41
CA ARG A 318 -5.19 3.39 13.94
C ARG A 318 -6.29 3.66 12.93
N VAL A 319 -7.03 2.62 12.58
CA VAL A 319 -8.16 2.70 11.65
C VAL A 319 -9.43 2.40 12.41
N TYR A 320 -10.40 3.31 12.33
CA TYR A 320 -11.72 3.14 12.91
C TYR A 320 -12.75 3.09 11.80
N THR A 321 -13.65 2.11 11.84
CA THR A 321 -14.86 2.12 11.02
C THR A 321 -16.03 2.52 11.89
N HIS A 322 -16.76 3.56 11.49
CA HIS A 322 -17.89 4.11 12.26
C HIS A 322 -18.94 4.72 11.33
N ALA A 323 -20.10 5.05 11.89
CA ALA A 323 -21.16 5.82 11.22
C ALA A 323 -21.32 7.25 11.80
N ASP A 324 -20.46 7.64 12.74
CA ASP A 324 -20.47 8.98 13.34
C ASP A 324 -20.14 10.06 12.30
N ALA A 325 -21.10 10.94 12.02
CA ALA A 325 -20.93 12.05 11.08
C ALA A 325 -20.14 13.23 11.68
N SER A 326 -19.91 13.26 13.00
CA SER A 326 -19.24 14.38 13.68
C SER A 326 -17.76 14.53 13.28
N VAL A 327 -17.14 13.48 12.74
CA VAL A 327 -15.75 13.50 12.27
C VAL A 327 -15.59 14.02 10.83
N MET A 328 -16.70 14.28 10.15
CA MET A 328 -16.74 14.89 8.82
C MET A 328 -16.78 16.42 8.96
N PRO A 329 -16.50 17.19 7.89
CA PRO A 329 -16.73 18.64 7.91
C PRO A 329 -18.16 19.00 8.34
N ALA A 330 -18.31 20.05 9.15
CA ALA A 330 -19.61 20.45 9.69
C ALA A 330 -20.62 20.83 8.58
N ASP A 331 -20.14 21.47 7.51
CA ASP A 331 -20.93 21.74 6.32
C ASP A 331 -20.82 20.56 5.34
N ARG A 332 -21.97 19.95 5.03
CA ARG A 332 -22.07 18.81 4.12
C ARG A 332 -21.66 19.15 2.69
N ALA A 333 -21.68 20.42 2.30
CA ALA A 333 -21.17 20.87 1.01
C ALA A 333 -19.64 20.66 0.85
N HIS A 334 -18.93 20.43 1.95
CA HIS A 334 -17.50 20.12 1.98
C HIS A 334 -17.20 18.63 2.19
N TRP A 335 -18.21 17.76 2.12
CA TRP A 335 -17.98 16.32 2.18
C TRP A 335 -17.45 15.83 0.83
N HIS A 336 -16.31 15.16 0.90
CA HIS A 336 -15.70 14.48 -0.24
C HIS A 336 -15.49 13.00 0.07
N ALA A 337 -15.09 12.22 -0.94
CA ALA A 337 -14.75 10.82 -0.75
C ALA A 337 -13.60 10.63 0.27
N VAL A 338 -12.63 11.55 0.26
CA VAL A 338 -11.49 11.61 1.20
C VAL A 338 -11.45 12.99 1.85
N ASN A 339 -11.43 13.03 3.18
CA ASN A 339 -11.41 14.27 3.96
C ASN A 339 -10.19 14.28 4.86
N LEU A 340 -9.21 15.13 4.54
CA LEU A 340 -8.01 15.31 5.34
C LEU A 340 -8.21 16.45 6.33
N ALA A 341 -7.91 16.17 7.58
CA ALA A 341 -7.91 17.15 8.66
C ALA A 341 -6.53 17.22 9.30
N THR A 342 -5.94 18.42 9.29
CA THR A 342 -4.74 18.72 10.07
C THR A 342 -5.13 19.39 11.38
N HIS A 343 -4.57 18.92 12.49
CA HIS A 343 -4.84 19.47 13.82
C HIS A 343 -3.96 20.69 14.09
N ALA A 344 -4.42 21.61 14.97
CA ALA A 344 -3.67 22.82 15.32
C ALA A 344 -2.30 22.52 15.96
N SER A 345 -2.14 21.35 16.59
CA SER A 345 -0.86 20.88 17.13
C SER A 345 0.18 20.52 16.06
N GLY A 346 -0.23 20.41 14.79
CA GLY A 346 0.67 20.16 13.65
C GLY A 346 1.32 18.78 13.61
N ALA A 347 1.04 17.88 14.56
CA ALA A 347 1.74 16.61 14.69
C ALA A 347 1.06 15.43 13.97
N ARG A 348 -0.22 15.55 13.63
CA ARG A 348 -1.01 14.43 13.08
C ARG A 348 -1.96 14.90 11.98
N VAL A 349 -2.10 14.06 10.97
CA VAL A 349 -3.18 14.14 9.97
C VAL A 349 -4.22 13.06 10.29
N THR A 350 -5.49 13.40 10.14
CA THR A 350 -6.59 12.45 10.15
C THR A 350 -7.16 12.38 8.74
N SER A 351 -7.36 11.16 8.23
CA SER A 351 -8.03 10.92 6.95
C SER A 351 -9.34 10.20 7.21
N THR A 352 -10.46 10.84 6.88
CA THR A 352 -11.79 10.25 6.96
C THR A 352 -12.27 9.92 5.55
N HIS A 353 -12.53 8.63 5.28
CA HIS A 353 -13.01 8.16 3.98
C HIS A 353 -14.52 7.96 4.03
N TRP A 354 -15.26 8.70 3.22
CA TRP A 354 -16.71 8.55 3.13
C TRP A 354 -17.04 7.43 2.15
N LEU A 355 -17.14 6.21 2.68
CA LEU A 355 -17.26 4.98 1.90
C LEU A 355 -18.50 4.95 0.98
N ASN A 356 -19.62 5.57 1.37
CA ASN A 356 -20.80 5.66 0.51
C ASN A 356 -20.46 6.35 -0.82
N GLN A 357 -19.77 7.49 -0.77
CA GLN A 357 -19.37 8.20 -1.98
C GLN A 357 -18.27 7.46 -2.75
N VAL A 358 -17.30 6.86 -2.05
CA VAL A 358 -16.23 6.07 -2.68
C VAL A 358 -16.83 4.94 -3.53
N ASP A 359 -17.86 4.28 -3.02
CA ASP A 359 -18.57 3.17 -3.69
C ASP A 359 -19.63 3.63 -4.69
N GLY A 360 -19.90 4.94 -4.80
CA GLY A 360 -20.90 5.50 -5.71
C GLY A 360 -22.34 5.22 -5.28
N ARG A 361 -22.60 5.21 -3.96
CA ARG A 361 -23.88 4.91 -3.33
C ARG A 361 -24.53 6.13 -2.69
#